data_AF-A0A821YMJ3-F1
#
_entry.id   AF-A0A821YMJ3-F1
#
_cell.length_a   1.000
_cell.length_b   1.000
_cell.length_c   1.000
_cell.angle_alpha   90.00
_cell.angle_beta   90.00
_cell.angle_gamma   90.00
#
_symmetry.space_group_name_H-M   'P 1'
#
loop_
_entity.id
_entity.type
_entity.pdbx_description
1 polymer ?
#
loop_
_entity_poly.entity_id
_entity_poly.type
_entity_poly.pdbx_seq_one_letter_code
_entity_poly.pdbx_strand_id
1 'polypeptide(L)'
;ATNGYIWNYVIYTGEQDLTAGIGHAQTIVMKLLDGLDGCYRTVVADNFFTSISLAKYLLEDDTYLIGTLRSNRVESGSKVLEENLSRGEVYGLQNKDGIKLISHFNQLIPTPSTTSNSTSDETKPSQSSSRSREAIQCRNQQRHEKRKLKRRQHVIRRKLHHQWTIPQIKQYLDSLHVRHAYIPHFYNNILRLQFNNQQDQDFADSKLSIDIFDENHYKSFINDQAS
;
A
#
# COMPACT_ATOMS: atom_id res chain seq x y z
N ALA A 1 26.51 6.92 2.48
CA ALA A 1 26.29 6.11 1.27
C ALA A 1 24.84 5.68 1.25
N THR A 2 24.13 5.91 0.14
CA THR A 2 22.75 5.44 -0.03
C THR A 2 22.85 3.99 -0.52
N ASN A 3 22.45 3.02 0.30
CA ASN A 3 22.49 1.63 -0.10
C ASN A 3 21.34 1.36 -1.08
N GLY A 4 21.68 0.88 -2.29
CA GLY A 4 20.71 0.41 -3.28
C GLY A 4 20.55 -1.10 -3.17
N TYR A 5 19.30 -1.58 -3.18
CA TYR A 5 18.97 -2.99 -3.22
C TYR A 5 17.96 -3.24 -4.34
N ILE A 6 18.24 -4.22 -5.20
CA ILE A 6 17.30 -4.64 -6.25
C ILE A 6 16.28 -5.55 -5.58
N TRP A 7 15.05 -5.06 -5.44
CA TRP A 7 13.95 -5.83 -4.87
C TRP A 7 13.43 -6.89 -5.84
N ASN A 8 13.11 -6.47 -7.07
CA ASN A 8 12.49 -7.31 -8.07
C ASN A 8 12.82 -6.79 -9.48
N TYR A 9 12.68 -7.64 -10.49
CA TYR A 9 12.86 -7.28 -11.89
C TYR A 9 11.91 -8.09 -12.80
N VAL A 10 11.54 -7.50 -13.93
CA VAL A 10 10.75 -8.14 -14.98
C VAL A 10 11.48 -7.93 -16.30
N ILE A 11 11.68 -8.99 -17.07
CA ILE A 11 12.33 -8.93 -18.38
C ILE A 11 11.26 -8.64 -19.43
N TYR A 12 11.39 -7.52 -20.12
CA TYR A 12 10.54 -7.18 -21.26
C TYR A 12 11.01 -7.95 -22.51
N THR A 13 10.19 -8.87 -23.00
CA THR A 13 10.51 -9.74 -24.16
C THR A 13 9.76 -9.38 -25.44
N GLY A 14 8.96 -8.29 -25.42
CA GLY A 14 8.20 -7.83 -26.58
C GLY A 14 6.77 -8.38 -26.64
N GLU A 15 6.30 -8.71 -27.84
CA GLU A 15 4.88 -8.89 -28.19
C GLU A 15 4.17 -10.09 -27.52
N GLN A 16 4.91 -10.98 -26.85
CA GLN A 16 4.36 -12.16 -26.16
C GLN A 16 4.13 -11.94 -24.65
N ASP A 17 4.28 -10.72 -24.15
CA ASP A 17 4.05 -10.45 -22.72
C ASP A 17 2.54 -10.58 -22.40
N LEU A 18 2.17 -11.46 -21.47
CA LEU A 18 0.78 -11.70 -21.02
C LEU A 18 0.09 -10.44 -20.47
N THR A 19 0.84 -9.34 -20.32
CA THR A 19 0.40 -8.04 -19.83
C THR A 19 0.33 -6.97 -20.93
N ALA A 20 0.56 -7.33 -22.20
CA ALA A 20 0.52 -6.41 -23.32
C ALA A 20 -0.92 -5.89 -23.56
N GLY A 21 -1.12 -4.59 -23.37
CA GLY A 21 -2.42 -3.95 -23.54
C GLY A 21 -2.61 -2.66 -22.74
N ILE A 22 -3.85 -2.16 -22.70
CA ILE A 22 -4.24 -1.03 -21.86
C ILE A 22 -3.99 -1.41 -20.39
N GLY A 23 -3.18 -0.62 -19.68
CA GLY A 23 -2.81 -0.89 -18.29
C GLY A 23 -1.48 -1.63 -18.10
N HIS A 24 -0.76 -1.98 -19.18
CA HIS A 24 0.55 -2.65 -19.12
C HIS A 24 1.51 -2.03 -18.10
N ALA A 25 1.65 -0.70 -18.11
CA ALA A 25 2.54 0.00 -17.21
C ALA A 25 2.11 -0.12 -15.73
N GLN A 26 0.80 -0.09 -15.45
CA GLN A 26 0.26 -0.32 -14.11
C GLN A 26 0.50 -1.76 -13.67
N THR A 27 0.28 -2.74 -14.55
CA THR A 27 0.54 -4.16 -14.24
C THR A 27 2.01 -4.42 -13.91
N ILE A 28 2.94 -3.83 -14.66
CA ILE A 28 4.38 -3.92 -14.37
C ILE A 28 4.69 -3.35 -12.99
N VAL A 29 4.18 -2.14 -12.68
CA VAL A 29 4.42 -1.51 -11.37
C VAL A 29 3.91 -2.40 -10.25
N MET A 30 2.69 -2.95 -10.37
CA MET A 30 2.15 -3.86 -9.36
C MET A 30 2.99 -5.12 -9.19
N LYS A 31 3.44 -5.75 -10.29
CA LYS A 31 4.34 -6.92 -10.22
C LYS A 31 5.66 -6.60 -9.53
N LEU A 32 6.25 -5.44 -9.81
CA LEU A 32 7.51 -5.03 -9.19
C LEU A 32 7.34 -4.67 -7.72
N LEU A 33 6.15 -4.21 -7.32
CA LEU A 33 5.82 -3.84 -5.94
C LEU A 33 5.31 -4.99 -5.09
N ASP A 34 5.11 -6.18 -5.66
CA ASP A 34 4.59 -7.33 -4.93
C ASP A 34 5.40 -7.58 -3.64
N GLY A 35 4.71 -7.51 -2.50
CA GLY A 35 5.29 -7.65 -1.15
C GLY A 35 5.85 -6.36 -0.53
N LEU A 36 5.81 -5.23 -1.25
CA LEU A 36 6.17 -3.89 -0.75
C LEU A 36 4.98 -2.92 -0.71
N ASP A 37 3.85 -3.32 -1.27
CA ASP A 37 2.56 -2.64 -1.22
C ASP A 37 1.95 -2.68 0.22
N GLY A 38 0.92 -1.87 0.48
CA GLY A 38 0.33 -1.74 1.83
C GLY A 38 1.24 -1.17 2.94
N CYS A 39 2.45 -0.68 2.60
CA CYS A 39 3.50 -0.39 3.58
C CYS A 39 3.82 1.11 3.78
N TYR A 40 2.99 2.05 3.30
CA TYR A 40 3.25 3.50 3.36
C TYR A 40 4.57 3.92 2.69
N ARG A 41 5.04 3.10 1.74
CA ARG A 41 6.24 3.40 0.97
C ARG A 41 5.91 4.38 -0.14
N THR A 42 6.92 5.10 -0.58
CA THR A 42 6.82 5.99 -1.74
C THR A 42 7.52 5.34 -2.91
N VAL A 43 6.74 5.04 -3.93
CA VAL A 43 7.17 4.58 -5.24
C VAL A 43 7.52 5.82 -6.05
N VAL A 44 8.76 5.91 -6.50
CA VAL A 44 9.19 6.95 -7.43
C VAL A 44 9.29 6.31 -8.80
N ALA A 45 8.49 6.77 -9.76
CA ALA A 45 8.38 6.16 -11.07
C ALA A 45 8.53 7.19 -12.20
N ASP A 46 9.05 6.74 -13.34
CA ASP A 46 9.14 7.53 -14.56
C ASP A 46 7.74 7.69 -15.22
N ASN A 47 7.63 8.64 -16.15
CA ASN A 47 6.38 9.04 -16.80
C ASN A 47 5.61 7.91 -17.45
N PHE A 48 6.30 6.91 -18.00
CA PHE A 48 5.68 5.78 -18.69
C PHE A 48 4.82 4.97 -17.72
N PHE A 49 5.31 4.83 -16.48
CA PHE A 49 4.73 4.06 -15.39
C PHE A 49 3.79 4.87 -14.50
N THR A 50 3.50 6.12 -14.84
CA THR A 50 2.60 6.97 -14.04
C THR A 50 1.26 7.18 -14.73
N SER A 51 0.21 7.15 -13.91
CA SER A 51 -1.15 7.54 -14.28
C SER A 51 -1.92 7.97 -13.03
N ILE A 52 -2.99 8.74 -13.23
CA ILE A 52 -3.90 9.13 -12.13
C ILE A 52 -4.59 7.89 -11.56
N SER A 53 -4.98 6.94 -12.42
CA SER A 53 -5.60 5.67 -12.00
C SER A 53 -4.68 4.85 -11.10
N LEU A 54 -3.40 4.74 -11.45
CA LEU A 54 -2.41 4.03 -10.65
C LEU A 54 -2.15 4.74 -9.32
N ALA A 55 -2.03 6.07 -9.33
CA ALA A 55 -1.87 6.85 -8.10
C ALA A 55 -3.05 6.65 -7.14
N LYS A 56 -4.27 6.57 -7.67
CA LYS A 56 -5.46 6.27 -6.87
C LYS A 56 -5.41 4.86 -6.29
N TYR A 57 -5.13 3.88 -7.13
CA TYR A 57 -5.05 2.48 -6.72
C TYR A 57 -4.01 2.26 -5.61
N LEU A 58 -2.80 2.78 -5.80
CA LEU A 58 -1.74 2.68 -4.78
C LEU A 58 -2.11 3.44 -3.51
N LEU A 59 -2.77 4.59 -3.62
CA LEU A 59 -3.20 5.36 -2.45
C LEU A 59 -4.28 4.63 -1.63
N GLU A 60 -5.21 3.94 -2.29
CA GLU A 60 -6.20 3.08 -1.64
C GLU A 60 -5.52 1.93 -0.88
N ASP A 61 -4.39 1.45 -1.39
CA ASP A 61 -3.53 0.44 -0.75
C ASP A 61 -2.38 1.06 0.08
N ASP A 62 -2.60 2.25 0.67
CA ASP A 62 -1.65 2.89 1.58
C ASP A 62 -0.21 3.01 1.01
N THR A 63 -0.07 3.16 -0.31
CA THR A 63 1.21 3.29 -1.02
C THR A 63 1.22 4.59 -1.83
N TYR A 64 2.31 5.36 -1.71
CA TYR A 64 2.40 6.67 -2.37
C TYR A 64 3.11 6.54 -3.71
N LEU A 65 2.59 7.20 -4.75
CA LEU A 65 3.26 7.32 -6.04
C LEU A 65 3.74 8.76 -6.24
N ILE A 66 5.01 8.93 -6.55
CA ILE A 66 5.60 10.17 -7.04
C ILE A 66 6.18 9.91 -8.43
N GLY A 67 5.85 10.76 -9.38
CA GLY A 67 6.38 10.62 -10.73
C GLY A 67 5.75 11.61 -11.70
N THR A 68 6.35 11.70 -12.88
CA THR A 68 5.99 12.72 -13.86
C THR A 68 4.90 12.31 -14.81
N LEU A 69 3.73 12.94 -14.74
CA LEU A 69 2.65 12.64 -15.68
C LEU A 69 2.84 13.37 -17.02
N ARG A 70 2.60 12.71 -18.15
CA ARG A 70 2.58 13.40 -19.46
C ARG A 70 1.29 14.22 -19.59
N SER A 71 1.37 15.37 -20.27
CA SER A 71 0.24 16.28 -20.48
C SER A 71 -0.96 15.60 -21.14
N ASN A 72 -0.72 14.71 -22.11
CA ASN A 72 -1.75 13.92 -22.79
C ASN A 72 -2.40 12.81 -21.93
N ARG A 73 -1.94 12.59 -20.70
CA ARG A 73 -2.50 11.63 -19.72
C ARG A 73 -3.25 12.33 -18.57
N VAL A 74 -3.26 13.65 -18.57
CA VAL A 74 -4.10 14.44 -17.69
C VAL A 74 -5.46 14.59 -18.36
N GLU A 75 -6.55 14.58 -17.58
CA GLU A 75 -7.90 14.73 -18.12
C GLU A 75 -8.01 16.02 -18.96
N SER A 76 -8.62 15.89 -20.14
CA SER A 76 -8.77 17.01 -21.09
C SER A 76 -9.57 18.14 -20.42
N GLY A 77 -9.02 19.36 -20.44
CA GLY A 77 -9.60 20.53 -19.76
C GLY A 77 -9.24 20.67 -18.28
N SER A 78 -8.24 19.93 -17.78
CA SER A 78 -7.75 20.20 -16.42
C SER A 78 -7.08 21.57 -16.38
N LYS A 79 -7.47 22.37 -15.38
CA LYS A 79 -6.92 23.72 -15.15
C LYS A 79 -5.39 23.73 -15.03
N VAL A 80 -4.76 22.63 -14.59
CA VAL A 80 -3.28 22.48 -14.54
C VAL A 80 -2.61 22.61 -15.90
N LEU A 81 -3.28 22.22 -16.99
CA LEU A 81 -2.73 22.30 -18.34
C LEU A 81 -2.90 23.68 -18.99
N GLU A 82 -3.81 24.51 -18.46
CA GLU A 82 -4.21 25.78 -19.07
C GLU A 82 -3.54 27.01 -18.41
N GLU A 83 -2.89 26.82 -17.25
CA GLU A 83 -2.27 27.91 -16.51
C GLU A 83 -0.94 28.36 -17.15
N ASN A 84 -0.91 29.64 -17.57
CA ASN A 84 0.31 30.31 -18.01
C ASN A 84 1.10 30.80 -16.79
N LEU A 85 2.06 29.99 -16.34
CA LEU A 85 2.88 30.31 -15.17
C LEU A 85 4.12 31.12 -15.52
N SER A 86 4.41 32.13 -14.72
CA SER A 86 5.67 32.87 -14.78
C SER A 86 6.81 32.00 -14.23
N ARG A 87 8.05 32.34 -14.59
CA ARG A 87 9.23 31.60 -14.14
C ARG A 87 9.32 31.60 -12.61
N GLY A 88 9.29 30.42 -12.01
CA GLY A 88 9.36 30.23 -10.56
C GLY A 88 8.00 30.08 -9.88
N GLU A 89 6.90 30.25 -10.60
CA GLU A 89 5.56 29.99 -10.11
C GLU A 89 5.20 28.50 -10.23
N VAL A 90 4.42 28.01 -9.27
CA VAL A 90 3.98 26.62 -9.19
C VAL A 90 2.49 26.61 -8.95
N TYR A 91 1.77 25.88 -9.79
CA TYR A 91 0.33 25.68 -9.64
C TYR A 91 0.05 24.22 -9.30
N GLY A 92 -0.87 23.98 -8.37
CA GLY A 92 -1.22 22.63 -7.94
C GLY A 92 -2.71 22.43 -7.79
N LEU A 93 -3.21 21.31 -8.31
CA LEU A 93 -4.58 20.83 -8.06
C LEU A 93 -4.54 19.62 -7.14
N GLN A 94 -5.54 19.50 -6.28
CA GLN A 94 -5.77 18.32 -5.47
C GLN A 94 -7.18 17.79 -5.71
N ASN A 95 -7.31 16.50 -6.02
CA ASN A 95 -8.61 15.85 -6.10
C ASN A 95 -9.10 15.44 -4.68
N LYS A 96 -10.40 15.20 -4.52
CA LYS A 96 -11.07 14.72 -3.29
C LYS A 96 -10.41 13.48 -2.68
N ASP A 97 -9.85 12.62 -3.54
CA ASP A 97 -9.16 11.40 -3.16
C ASP A 97 -7.77 11.67 -2.55
N GLY A 98 -7.31 12.92 -2.54
CA GLY A 98 -6.05 13.33 -1.93
C GLY A 98 -4.86 13.39 -2.88
N ILE A 99 -5.04 13.02 -4.15
CA ILE A 99 -4.01 13.06 -5.20
C ILE A 99 -3.76 14.51 -5.61
N LYS A 100 -2.50 14.94 -5.56
CA LYS A 100 -2.07 16.26 -6.06
C LYS A 100 -1.39 16.15 -7.41
N LEU A 101 -1.70 17.07 -8.30
CA LEU A 101 -1.01 17.34 -9.56
C LEU A 101 -0.36 18.71 -9.45
N ILE A 102 0.92 18.82 -9.79
CA ILE A 102 1.67 20.07 -9.70
C ILE A 102 2.26 20.39 -11.08
N SER A 103 2.06 21.63 -11.54
CA SER A 103 2.65 22.19 -12.76
C SER A 103 4.09 22.68 -12.51
N HIS A 104 4.94 22.63 -13.54
CA HIS A 104 6.40 22.88 -13.54
C HIS A 104 7.28 21.79 -12.93
N PHE A 105 6.68 20.83 -12.22
CA PHE A 105 7.23 19.51 -11.94
C PHE A 105 6.04 18.57 -11.97
N ASN A 106 5.70 18.01 -13.12
CA ASN A 106 4.61 17.02 -13.20
C ASN A 106 4.91 15.98 -12.11
N GLN A 107 4.22 16.01 -10.99
CA GLN A 107 4.49 15.16 -9.84
C GLN A 107 3.15 14.84 -9.22
N LEU A 108 2.80 13.56 -9.20
CA LEU A 108 1.70 13.05 -8.40
C LEU A 108 2.17 13.05 -6.94
N ILE A 109 1.50 13.76 -6.04
CA ILE A 109 1.80 13.70 -4.60
C ILE A 109 0.50 13.40 -3.86
N PRO A 110 0.28 12.16 -3.39
CA PRO A 110 -0.87 11.88 -2.56
C PRO A 110 -0.66 12.49 -1.17
N THR A 111 -1.64 13.25 -0.67
CA THR A 111 -1.60 13.80 0.69
C THR A 111 -2.90 13.53 1.44
N PRO A 112 -2.85 13.27 2.76
CA PRO A 112 -4.05 13.05 3.56
C PRO A 112 -4.86 14.35 3.71
N SER A 113 -6.13 14.33 3.31
CA SER A 113 -7.05 15.48 3.28
C SER A 113 -7.41 16.01 4.68
N THR A 114 -7.52 17.35 4.81
CA THR A 114 -8.33 18.03 5.83
C THR A 114 -8.80 19.41 5.33
N THR A 115 -10.12 19.58 5.34
CA THR A 115 -10.99 20.78 5.33
C THR A 115 -11.33 21.47 4.00
N SER A 116 -12.62 21.75 3.94
CA SER A 116 -13.52 22.07 2.84
C SER A 116 -13.88 23.56 2.73
N ASN A 117 -14.46 23.86 1.58
CA ASN A 117 -15.40 24.93 1.22
C ASN A 117 -14.85 26.23 0.62
N SER A 118 -15.36 26.46 -0.59
CA SER A 118 -15.27 27.61 -1.47
C SER A 118 -15.95 28.85 -0.90
N THR A 119 -15.32 30.01 -1.07
CA THR A 119 -16.03 31.25 -1.43
C THR A 119 -15.04 32.21 -2.08
N SER A 120 -15.45 32.77 -3.21
CA SER A 120 -14.81 33.88 -3.91
C SER A 120 -14.81 35.14 -3.04
N ASP A 121 -13.64 35.71 -2.74
CA ASP A 121 -13.45 37.17 -2.68
C ASP A 121 -11.97 37.58 -2.55
N GLU A 122 -11.68 38.80 -3.00
CA GLU A 122 -10.35 39.39 -3.18
C GLU A 122 -9.53 39.63 -1.89
N THR A 123 -8.20 39.44 -2.05
CA THR A 123 -7.05 40.03 -1.32
C THR A 123 -7.15 40.47 0.15
N LYS A 124 -6.44 39.75 1.04
CA LYS A 124 -5.56 40.27 2.13
C LYS A 124 -4.51 39.20 2.51
N PRO A 125 -3.26 39.56 2.91
CA PRO A 125 -2.26 38.59 3.31
C PRO A 125 -2.62 38.02 4.69
N SER A 126 -3.20 36.82 4.72
CA SER A 126 -3.43 36.11 5.97
C SER A 126 -2.14 35.43 6.40
N GLN A 127 -1.63 35.79 7.58
CA GLN A 127 -0.72 34.92 8.31
C GLN A 127 -1.50 33.65 8.66
N SER A 128 -1.48 32.66 7.76
CA SER A 128 -2.00 31.34 8.12
C SER A 128 -1.08 30.80 9.22
N SER A 129 -1.63 30.51 10.39
CA SER A 129 -0.93 29.72 11.40
C SER A 129 -0.81 28.28 10.91
N SER A 130 -0.02 28.09 9.85
CA SER A 130 0.41 26.78 9.40
C SER A 130 1.16 26.16 10.57
N ARG A 131 0.62 25.05 11.08
CA ARG A 131 1.22 24.29 12.18
C ARG A 131 2.70 24.04 11.85
N SER A 132 3.58 24.24 12.84
CA SER A 132 5.01 24.03 12.64
C SER A 132 5.29 22.63 12.09
N ARG A 133 6.45 22.46 11.45
CA ARG A 133 6.87 21.13 10.96
C ARG A 133 6.85 20.09 12.08
N GLU A 134 7.23 20.46 13.31
CA GLU A 134 7.15 19.54 14.45
C GLU A 134 5.71 19.17 14.80
N ALA A 135 4.77 20.12 14.75
CA ALA A 135 3.36 19.86 15.03
C ALA A 135 2.71 18.95 13.99
N ILE A 136 3.12 19.04 12.71
CA ILE A 136 2.69 18.13 11.65
C ILE A 136 3.28 16.73 11.88
N GLN A 137 4.58 16.63 12.19
CA GLN A 137 5.25 15.37 12.48
C GLN A 137 4.64 14.67 13.71
N CYS A 138 4.40 15.39 14.79
CA CYS A 138 3.80 14.86 16.01
C CYS A 138 2.38 14.32 15.74
N ARG A 139 1.55 15.06 14.98
CA ARG A 139 0.22 14.59 14.56
C ARG A 139 0.30 13.31 13.73
N ASN A 140 1.23 13.26 12.78
CA ASN A 140 1.43 12.10 11.92
C ASN A 140 1.93 10.88 12.74
N GLN A 141 2.82 11.10 13.70
CA GLN A 141 3.32 10.07 14.62
C GLN A 141 2.22 9.53 15.52
N GLN A 142 1.40 10.39 16.12
CA GLN A 142 0.23 9.97 16.93
C GLN A 142 -0.80 9.19 16.10
N ARG A 143 -1.05 9.62 14.85
CA ARG A 143 -1.92 8.89 13.92
C ARG A 143 -1.35 7.52 13.54
N HIS A 144 -0.03 7.44 13.36
CA HIS A 144 0.68 6.19 13.08
C HIS A 144 0.63 5.23 14.27
N GLU A 145 0.86 5.70 15.49
CA GLU A 145 0.79 4.87 16.70
C GLU A 145 -0.65 4.40 16.97
N LYS A 146 -1.66 5.26 16.80
CA LYS A 146 -3.07 4.84 16.91
C LYS A 146 -3.44 3.77 15.88
N ARG A 147 -2.90 3.85 14.66
CA ARG A 147 -3.11 2.84 13.61
C ARG A 147 -2.30 1.57 13.81
N LYS A 148 -1.05 1.66 14.30
CA LYS A 148 -0.28 0.49 14.73
C LYS A 148 -1.00 -0.25 15.85
N LEU A 149 -1.55 0.48 16.82
CA LEU A 149 -2.37 -0.11 17.88
C LEU A 149 -3.59 -0.83 17.29
N LYS A 150 -4.30 -0.19 16.34
CA LYS A 150 -5.43 -0.80 15.63
C LYS A 150 -5.05 -2.02 14.76
N ARG A 151 -3.86 -2.04 14.16
CA ARG A 151 -3.33 -3.19 13.37
C ARG A 151 -2.72 -4.30 14.23
N ARG A 152 -2.33 -3.98 15.47
CA ARG A 152 -1.83 -4.92 16.49
C ARG A 152 -2.95 -5.56 17.28
N GLN A 153 -4.14 -4.96 17.27
CA GLN A 153 -5.34 -5.59 17.82
C GLN A 153 -5.59 -6.90 17.05
N HIS A 154 -5.62 -8.00 17.79
CA HIS A 154 -6.12 -9.28 17.31
C HIS A 154 -5.26 -9.95 16.22
N VAL A 155 -3.93 -9.96 16.37
CA VAL A 155 -3.01 -10.61 15.41
C VAL A 155 -2.09 -11.61 16.10
N ILE A 156 -2.00 -12.82 15.53
CA ILE A 156 -1.04 -13.85 15.93
C ILE A 156 0.01 -14.04 14.85
N ARG A 157 1.26 -14.25 15.27
CA ARG A 157 2.37 -14.58 14.39
C ARG A 157 2.93 -15.95 14.76
N ARG A 158 3.16 -16.80 13.76
CA ARG A 158 3.78 -18.13 13.92
C ARG A 158 4.87 -18.33 12.87
N LYS A 159 5.91 -19.07 13.23
CA LYS A 159 6.90 -19.53 12.24
C LYS A 159 6.21 -20.56 11.34
N LEU A 160 6.45 -20.47 10.05
CA LEU A 160 5.83 -21.30 9.03
C LEU A 160 6.93 -22.00 8.23
N HIS A 161 6.91 -23.33 8.21
CA HIS A 161 7.81 -24.08 7.35
C HIS A 161 7.40 -23.92 5.87
N HIS A 162 8.38 -23.83 4.97
CA HIS A 162 8.18 -23.52 3.55
C HIS A 162 7.32 -24.54 2.78
N GLN A 163 7.14 -25.74 3.33
CA GLN A 163 6.32 -26.80 2.73
C GLN A 163 4.81 -26.60 2.95
N TRP A 164 4.41 -25.74 3.89
CA TRP A 164 3.00 -25.44 4.12
C TRP A 164 2.45 -24.53 3.03
N THR A 165 1.30 -24.91 2.47
CA THR A 165 0.56 -24.08 1.51
C THR A 165 -0.63 -23.39 2.19
N ILE A 166 -1.08 -22.24 1.67
CA ILE A 166 -2.26 -21.52 2.18
C ILE A 166 -3.51 -22.42 2.29
N PRO A 167 -3.86 -23.26 1.29
CA PRO A 167 -5.01 -24.15 1.39
C PRO A 167 -4.92 -25.13 2.56
N GLN A 168 -3.74 -25.74 2.78
CA GLN A 168 -3.52 -26.67 3.89
C GLN A 168 -3.63 -25.98 5.24
N ILE A 169 -3.10 -24.76 5.36
CA ILE A 169 -3.23 -23.96 6.58
C ILE A 169 -4.70 -23.65 6.87
N LYS A 170 -5.48 -23.26 5.86
CA LYS A 170 -6.92 -23.01 6.01
C LYS A 170 -7.65 -24.26 6.48
N GLN A 171 -7.43 -25.40 5.81
CA GLN A 171 -8.03 -26.67 6.19
C GLN A 171 -7.69 -27.07 7.63
N TYR A 172 -6.44 -26.87 8.04
CA TYR A 172 -6.01 -27.14 9.41
C TYR A 172 -6.68 -26.20 10.42
N LEU A 173 -6.73 -24.90 10.16
CA LEU A 173 -7.41 -23.94 11.04
C LEU A 173 -8.91 -24.22 11.16
N ASP A 174 -9.55 -24.63 10.06
CA ASP A 174 -10.96 -25.01 10.04
C ASP A 174 -11.21 -26.27 10.88
N SER A 175 -10.30 -27.25 10.84
CA SER A 175 -10.35 -28.46 11.70
C SER A 175 -10.26 -28.13 13.20
N LEU A 176 -9.57 -27.04 13.55
CA LEU A 176 -9.46 -26.54 14.93
C LEU A 176 -10.57 -25.56 15.31
N HIS A 177 -11.52 -25.31 14.39
CA HIS A 177 -12.58 -24.30 14.54
C HIS A 177 -12.05 -22.88 14.84
N VAL A 178 -10.86 -22.54 14.31
CA VAL A 178 -10.25 -21.23 14.49
C VAL A 178 -10.77 -20.26 13.43
N ARG A 179 -11.68 -19.38 13.84
CA ARG A 179 -12.23 -18.33 12.96
C ARG A 179 -11.19 -17.24 12.73
N HIS A 180 -10.76 -17.08 11.50
CA HIS A 180 -9.81 -16.04 11.09
C HIS A 180 -10.48 -15.07 10.11
N ALA A 181 -10.09 -13.79 10.13
CA ALA A 181 -10.68 -12.77 9.27
C ALA A 181 -10.02 -12.73 7.89
N TYR A 182 -8.68 -12.85 7.87
CA TYR A 182 -7.87 -12.77 6.68
C TYR A 182 -6.51 -13.43 6.93
N ILE A 183 -6.03 -14.19 5.94
CA ILE A 183 -4.68 -14.76 5.93
C ILE A 183 -3.93 -14.09 4.77
N PRO A 184 -3.01 -13.16 5.04
CA PRO A 184 -2.16 -12.57 4.01
C PRO A 184 -1.25 -13.63 3.38
N HIS A 185 -0.78 -13.38 2.15
CA HIS A 185 0.35 -14.12 1.60
C HIS A 185 1.55 -14.04 2.56
N PHE A 186 2.11 -15.18 2.91
CA PHE A 186 3.20 -15.24 3.89
C PHE A 186 4.53 -14.86 3.23
N TYR A 187 5.25 -13.94 3.88
CA TYR A 187 6.60 -13.53 3.50
C TYR A 187 7.58 -13.94 4.60
N ASN A 188 8.77 -14.41 4.23
CA ASN A 188 9.84 -14.80 5.15
C ASN A 188 9.47 -15.91 6.16
N ASN A 189 8.69 -16.92 5.76
CA ASN A 189 8.37 -18.07 6.62
C ASN A 189 7.66 -17.68 7.94
N ILE A 190 6.87 -16.61 7.91
CA ILE A 190 6.05 -16.17 9.04
C ILE A 190 4.59 -16.10 8.60
N LEU A 191 3.76 -16.88 9.27
CA LEU A 191 2.31 -16.80 9.14
C LEU A 191 1.78 -15.71 10.06
N ARG A 192 1.00 -14.79 9.50
CA ARG A 192 0.29 -13.74 10.24
C ARG A 192 -1.21 -14.00 10.17
N LEU A 193 -1.81 -14.36 11.29
CA LEU A 193 -3.25 -14.57 11.40
C LEU A 193 -3.90 -13.33 11.99
N GLN A 194 -4.85 -12.75 11.27
CA GLN A 194 -5.63 -11.61 11.74
C GLN A 194 -7.03 -12.05 12.16
N PHE A 195 -7.47 -11.57 13.31
CA PHE A 195 -8.74 -11.88 13.93
C PHE A 195 -9.58 -10.60 14.04
N ASN A 196 -10.90 -10.77 14.11
CA ASN A 196 -11.82 -9.63 14.27
C ASN A 196 -11.85 -9.14 15.72
N ASN A 197 -11.75 -10.07 16.68
CA ASN A 197 -11.94 -9.81 18.11
C ASN A 197 -10.83 -10.46 18.95
N GLN A 198 -10.60 -9.93 20.16
CA GLN A 198 -9.60 -10.46 21.12
C GLN A 198 -9.94 -11.89 21.55
N GLN A 199 -11.22 -12.23 21.71
CA GLN A 199 -11.64 -13.57 22.11
C GLN A 199 -11.25 -14.63 21.08
N ASP A 200 -11.43 -14.35 19.79
CA ASP A 200 -11.02 -15.27 18.72
C ASP A 200 -9.49 -15.37 18.65
N GLN A 201 -8.77 -14.27 18.95
CA GLN A 201 -7.32 -14.28 19.08
C GLN A 201 -6.89 -15.19 20.24
N ASP A 202 -7.41 -15.00 21.45
CA ASP A 202 -7.00 -15.76 22.63
C ASP A 202 -7.34 -17.26 22.48
N PHE A 203 -8.50 -17.56 21.88
CA PHE A 203 -8.86 -18.92 21.51
C PHE A 203 -7.84 -19.54 20.53
N ALA A 204 -7.50 -18.81 19.48
CA ALA A 204 -6.49 -19.25 18.52
C ALA A 204 -5.11 -19.40 19.16
N ASP A 205 -4.72 -18.51 20.07
CA ASP A 205 -3.43 -18.56 20.77
C ASP A 205 -3.34 -19.78 21.70
N SER A 206 -4.46 -20.17 22.33
CA SER A 206 -4.55 -21.38 23.16
C SER A 206 -4.45 -22.68 22.36
N LYS A 207 -4.90 -22.68 21.09
CA LYS A 207 -4.92 -23.86 20.22
C LYS A 207 -3.67 -23.98 19.35
N LEU A 208 -3.09 -22.86 18.95
CA LEU A 208 -1.94 -22.80 18.06
C LEU A 208 -0.67 -22.62 18.88
N SER A 209 0.03 -23.72 19.16
CA SER A 209 1.38 -23.66 19.73
C SER A 209 2.33 -22.80 18.87
N ILE A 210 3.44 -22.32 19.46
CA ILE A 210 4.45 -21.49 18.77
C ILE A 210 5.02 -22.19 17.53
N ASP A 211 5.20 -23.51 17.60
CA ASP A 211 5.83 -24.35 16.57
C ASP A 211 4.83 -25.20 15.79
N ILE A 212 3.53 -24.85 15.85
CA ILE A 212 2.46 -25.63 15.22
C ILE A 212 2.53 -25.68 13.68
N PHE A 213 3.44 -24.97 13.02
CA PHE A 213 3.63 -25.07 11.57
C PHE A 213 5.08 -25.42 11.21
N ASP A 214 5.73 -26.24 12.06
CA ASP A 214 7.04 -26.80 11.78
C ASP A 214 6.98 -27.94 10.75
N GLU A 215 8.15 -28.47 10.39
CA GLU A 215 8.29 -29.57 9.43
C GLU A 215 7.74 -30.90 9.98
N ASN A 216 7.90 -31.15 11.28
CA ASN A 216 7.48 -32.42 11.89
C ASN A 216 5.96 -32.53 11.90
N HIS A 217 5.28 -31.45 12.28
CA HIS A 217 3.84 -31.40 12.31
C HIS A 217 3.25 -31.41 10.89
N TYR A 218 3.92 -30.80 9.90
CA TYR A 218 3.53 -30.95 8.49
C TYR A 218 3.48 -32.42 8.06
N LYS A 219 4.53 -33.19 8.38
CA LYS A 219 4.61 -34.62 8.03
C LYS A 219 3.49 -35.42 8.70
N SER A 220 3.18 -35.14 9.97
CA SER A 220 2.06 -35.77 10.68
C SER A 220 0.73 -35.44 10.01
N PHE A 221 0.48 -34.16 9.72
CA PHE A 221 -0.76 -33.69 9.11
C PHE A 221 -1.03 -34.32 7.74
N ILE A 222 0.01 -34.44 6.89
CA ILE A 222 -0.15 -35.07 5.57
C ILE A 222 -0.41 -36.58 5.68
N ASN A 223 0.24 -37.27 6.62
CA ASN A 223 0.00 -38.70 6.84
C ASN A 223 -1.43 -38.97 7.34
N ASP A 224 -1.97 -38.10 8.18
CA ASP A 224 -3.35 -38.18 8.68
C ASP A 224 -4.40 -37.89 7.59
N GLN A 225 -4.05 -37.14 6.54
CA GLN A 225 -4.92 -36.89 5.38
C GLN A 225 -4.87 -38.03 4.33
N ALA A 226 -3.83 -38.87 4.38
CA ALA A 226 -3.63 -39.98 3.46
C ALA A 226 -4.18 -41.33 3.98
N SER A 227 -4.64 -41.37 5.23
CA SER A 227 -5.26 -42.52 5.88
C SER A 227 -6.79 -42.41 5.85
#